data_AF-A0A7C4KRM5-F1
#
_entry.id   AF-A0A7C4KRM5-F1
#
_cell.length_a   1.000
_cell.length_b   1.000
_cell.length_c   1.000
_cell.angle_alpha   90.00
_cell.angle_beta   90.00
_cell.angle_gamma   90.00
#
_symmetry.space_group_name_H-M   'P 1'
#
loop_
_entity.id
_entity.type
_entity.pdbx_description
1 polymer ?
#
loop_
_entity_poly.entity_id
_entity_poly.type
_entity_poly.pdbx_seq_one_letter_code
_entity_poly.pdbx_strand_id
1 'polypeptide(L)'
;MGRERGRASAISAHRLHAAFPKGLPKRTRLIGSAPRCKMEQAFGRKRVKKKIRRLLMTGIGSALLAASCSGSPGGGCRTDNDCPSGRYCAVLSGECIFDCVYSSDCPAGYRCTGRGKCEPGCSITHGGIEDCDNIDNDCDGQTDEDVPPRDCEKKNLYGTCRGQEACLDHAWVCDALVPAQEKCDGADNDCDGTTDEGFDTGQSCPGAGVCPDGVWECAPDGSARCSTFPGGSDDRSGPEVCNGLDDDCDGATDDGADPTYLPESGGQAVDGLDNNCNGLVDERGGVLVRFKPSSFPDTYMTAYEIGVFENPDCTGRQYGLAGDDYPAGWPAGPESPSVTLYACALPGIYPSGHLSWYRAQRACAAQGMRLCAQAEWIHACQDGRLIKFPYGTNHIPHVCNDGWNEDGVLARSGEFSTCSAGNHIFDMVGNLAEWVEDASAKDPRYHLAGSGAYQCLICTLGVCLHPCDRQDPAAAEAYLDWASCLLQDNGVMMFLPNQVDFFLGGRCCRDRSSGGYP
;
A
#
# COMPACT_ATOMS: atom_id res chain seq x y z
N MET A 1 0.24 -75.04 24.74
CA MET A 1 1.07 -75.52 25.87
C MET A 1 2.24 -74.55 26.03
N GLY A 2 2.65 -74.19 27.26
CA GLY A 2 3.60 -73.07 27.51
C GLY A 2 2.95 -71.68 27.31
N ARG A 3 3.20 -70.59 28.05
CA ARG A 3 4.29 -70.15 28.98
C ARG A 3 5.66 -70.02 28.30
N GLU A 4 6.49 -69.00 28.54
CA GLU A 4 6.59 -68.00 29.65
C GLU A 4 6.62 -66.54 29.11
N ARG A 5 6.15 -65.48 29.81
CA ARG A 5 6.51 -64.87 31.12
C ARG A 5 7.91 -64.20 31.22
N GLY A 6 8.11 -63.15 30.42
CA GLY A 6 8.37 -61.76 30.88
C GLY A 6 9.58 -61.38 31.75
N ARG A 7 10.06 -60.14 31.57
CA ARG A 7 10.85 -59.37 32.55
C ARG A 7 10.61 -57.86 32.37
N ALA A 8 10.30 -57.18 33.46
CA ALA A 8 10.40 -55.72 33.56
C ALA A 8 11.64 -55.37 34.39
N SER A 9 12.28 -54.24 34.08
CA SER A 9 13.29 -53.61 34.92
C SER A 9 13.28 -52.11 34.65
N ALA A 10 13.50 -51.30 35.68
CA ALA A 10 13.29 -49.85 35.63
C ALA A 10 14.52 -49.07 36.11
N ILE A 11 14.49 -47.75 35.88
CA ILE A 11 15.38 -46.73 36.46
C ILE A 11 16.83 -46.77 35.95
N SER A 12 17.19 -45.77 35.13
CA SER A 12 18.28 -44.86 35.48
C SER A 12 18.08 -43.51 34.79
N ALA A 13 18.39 -42.41 35.49
CA ALA A 13 18.27 -41.07 34.96
C ALA A 13 19.66 -40.47 34.70
N HIS A 14 19.91 -40.01 33.47
CA HIS A 14 21.09 -39.21 33.12
C HIS A 14 20.66 -37.93 32.40
N ARG A 15 20.69 -36.81 33.13
CA ARG A 15 20.71 -35.48 32.53
C ARG A 15 22.07 -35.26 31.89
N LEU A 16 22.12 -35.09 30.57
CA LEU A 16 23.29 -34.53 29.89
C LEU A 16 23.10 -33.02 29.74
N HIS A 17 24.02 -32.23 30.30
CA HIS A 17 24.05 -30.79 30.09
C HIS A 17 24.62 -30.49 28.69
N ALA A 18 23.76 -30.04 27.78
CA ALA A 18 24.20 -29.33 26.58
C ALA A 18 24.32 -27.83 26.89
N ALA A 19 25.54 -27.31 26.92
CA ALA A 19 25.79 -25.88 27.09
C ALA A 19 25.93 -25.21 25.71
N PHE A 20 25.14 -24.16 25.45
CA PHE A 20 25.36 -23.25 24.33
C PHE A 20 25.40 -21.79 24.81
N PRO A 21 26.49 -21.04 24.56
CA PRO A 21 26.59 -19.65 24.93
C PRO A 21 26.06 -18.73 23.82
N LYS A 22 25.36 -17.66 24.23
CA LYS A 22 25.48 -16.29 23.69
C LYS A 22 24.48 -15.37 24.39
N GLY A 23 24.98 -14.49 25.25
CA GLY A 23 24.22 -13.31 25.69
C GLY A 23 24.61 -12.10 24.84
N LEU A 24 23.62 -11.28 24.49
CA LEU A 24 23.76 -9.86 24.12
C LEU A 24 22.44 -9.15 24.52
N PRO A 25 22.47 -7.86 24.94
CA PRO A 25 21.37 -7.25 25.66
C PRO A 25 20.29 -6.60 24.77
N LYS A 26 19.18 -6.23 25.42
CA LYS A 26 18.07 -5.47 24.83
C LYS A 26 18.57 -4.19 24.12
N ARG A 27 18.14 -3.95 22.88
CA ARG A 27 18.36 -2.67 22.20
C ARG A 27 17.38 -1.61 22.72
N THR A 28 17.91 -0.53 23.29
CA THR A 28 17.17 0.72 23.49
C THR A 28 16.85 1.35 22.12
N ARG A 29 15.70 2.01 21.97
CA ARG A 29 15.41 2.84 20.79
C ARG A 29 16.39 4.01 20.72
N LEU A 30 17.16 4.10 19.64
CA LEU A 30 17.77 5.32 19.13
C LEU A 30 17.54 5.37 17.61
N ILE A 31 17.19 6.55 17.11
CA ILE A 31 16.85 6.79 15.70
C ILE A 31 18.15 7.00 14.92
N GLY A 32 18.30 6.40 13.73
CA GLY A 32 19.54 6.52 12.96
C GLY A 32 19.59 5.75 11.64
N SER A 33 19.09 6.37 10.57
CA SER A 33 19.27 6.04 9.15
C SER A 33 19.11 7.33 8.33
N ALA A 34 19.77 7.58 7.20
CA ALA A 34 20.99 7.01 6.59
C ALA A 34 21.70 8.15 5.77
N PRO A 35 22.94 8.00 5.27
CA PRO A 35 23.78 9.16 4.93
C PRO A 35 23.98 9.52 3.43
N ARG A 36 24.13 10.84 3.19
CA ARG A 36 25.00 11.52 2.18
C ARG A 36 24.78 11.32 0.67
N CYS A 37 24.37 12.41 0.01
CA CYS A 37 25.15 13.24 -0.95
C CYS A 37 24.41 14.60 -1.11
N LYS A 38 24.98 15.75 -1.50
CA LYS A 38 26.37 16.22 -1.78
C LYS A 38 26.36 17.77 -1.63
N MET A 39 27.54 18.41 -1.47
CA MET A 39 27.97 19.78 -1.90
C MET A 39 26.95 20.99 -1.87
N GLU A 40 27.28 22.22 -1.47
CA GLU A 40 28.56 22.82 -1.02
C GLU A 40 28.36 24.14 -0.22
N GLN A 41 29.49 24.69 0.26
CA GLN A 41 29.80 26.04 0.78
C GLN A 41 28.66 27.10 0.78
N ALA A 42 28.11 27.53 1.93
CA ALA A 42 28.69 28.35 3.01
C ALA A 42 28.60 29.88 2.81
N PHE A 43 27.60 30.49 3.46
CA PHE A 43 27.51 31.94 3.70
C PHE A 43 27.26 32.22 5.19
N GLY A 44 27.75 33.35 5.72
CA GLY A 44 27.45 33.73 7.10
C GLY A 44 28.02 35.10 7.53
N ARG A 45 27.17 35.94 8.13
CA ARG A 45 27.54 37.16 8.86
C ARG A 45 26.69 37.29 10.13
N LYS A 46 27.33 37.53 11.28
CA LYS A 46 26.64 37.78 12.57
C LYS A 46 26.50 39.28 12.83
N ARG A 47 25.38 39.69 13.43
CA ARG A 47 25.08 41.11 13.73
C ARG A 47 25.97 41.72 14.82
N VAL A 48 26.10 43.05 14.76
CA VAL A 48 26.97 43.91 15.56
C VAL A 48 26.56 44.02 17.02
N LYS A 49 27.54 44.23 17.92
CA LYS A 49 27.36 44.94 19.19
C LYS A 49 28.48 45.97 19.38
N LYS A 50 28.12 47.20 19.75
CA LYS A 50 29.03 48.16 20.38
C LYS A 50 28.24 49.05 21.34
N LYS A 51 28.81 49.37 22.50
CA LYS A 51 28.21 50.31 23.48
C LYS A 51 29.28 51.33 23.90
N ILE A 52 28.81 52.52 24.27
CA ILE A 52 29.56 53.77 24.43
C ILE A 52 30.36 53.81 25.74
N ARG A 53 31.65 54.26 25.76
CA ARG A 53 32.13 55.53 26.41
C ARG A 53 33.68 55.70 26.51
N ARG A 54 34.16 56.88 26.06
CA ARG A 54 35.06 57.88 26.73
C ARG A 54 36.46 57.54 27.33
N LEU A 55 37.45 58.31 26.85
CA LEU A 55 38.38 59.24 27.57
C LEU A 55 39.84 58.87 27.99
N LEU A 56 40.69 59.91 27.85
CA LEU A 56 41.85 60.37 28.66
C LEU A 56 43.32 59.98 28.35
N MET A 57 44.08 61.04 27.99
CA MET A 57 45.42 61.46 28.47
C MET A 57 46.75 60.97 27.85
N THR A 58 47.59 61.97 27.52
CA THR A 58 49.08 62.08 27.60
C THR A 58 49.98 61.01 26.94
N GLY A 59 51.13 61.34 26.33
CA GLY A 59 51.80 62.65 26.10
C GLY A 59 53.34 62.52 26.13
N ILE A 60 54.08 63.55 25.67
CA ILE A 60 55.56 63.70 25.70
C ILE A 60 56.34 62.83 24.67
N GLY A 61 57.43 63.37 24.10
CA GLY A 61 58.52 62.58 23.48
C GLY A 61 59.02 63.09 22.12
N SER A 62 60.10 63.88 22.09
CA SER A 62 60.70 64.44 20.86
C SER A 62 61.95 63.68 20.39
N ALA A 63 62.29 63.87 19.10
CA ALA A 63 63.66 63.86 18.53
C ALA A 63 64.40 62.51 18.35
N LEU A 64 65.42 62.35 17.48
CA LEU A 64 65.88 63.05 16.23
C LEU A 64 66.98 62.17 15.57
N LEU A 65 67.09 62.16 14.22
CA LEU A 65 68.31 61.90 13.40
C LEU A 65 68.99 60.48 13.50
N ALA A 66 69.81 59.99 12.54
CA ALA A 66 69.99 60.26 11.09
C ALA A 66 70.95 59.24 10.42
N ALA A 67 71.10 59.36 9.09
CA ALA A 67 72.19 58.87 8.21
C ALA A 67 72.20 57.36 7.86
N SER A 68 72.59 56.90 6.66
CA SER A 68 72.89 57.49 5.33
C SER A 68 73.12 56.32 4.33
N CYS A 69 73.15 56.39 3.00
CA CYS A 69 73.01 57.40 1.93
C CYS A 69 72.79 56.62 0.59
N SER A 70 72.55 57.14 -0.63
CA SER A 70 72.32 58.48 -1.21
C SER A 70 71.90 58.33 -2.69
N GLY A 71 71.01 59.17 -3.22
CA GLY A 71 70.66 59.19 -4.65
C GLY A 71 69.41 60.06 -4.93
N SER A 72 69.39 60.77 -6.06
CA SER A 72 68.32 61.72 -6.44
C SER A 72 67.26 61.10 -7.36
N PRO A 73 66.09 61.73 -7.58
CA PRO A 73 65.45 62.80 -6.81
C PRO A 73 64.15 62.31 -6.11
N GLY A 74 63.66 63.05 -5.12
CA GLY A 74 62.40 62.71 -4.45
C GLY A 74 61.17 63.01 -5.31
N GLY A 75 60.47 61.96 -5.77
CA GLY A 75 59.15 62.06 -6.41
C GLY A 75 58.02 62.31 -5.41
N GLY A 76 58.20 63.27 -4.51
CA GLY A 76 57.26 63.62 -3.44
C GLY A 76 56.68 65.02 -3.63
N CYS A 77 55.37 65.14 -3.47
CA CYS A 77 54.61 66.38 -3.63
C CYS A 77 54.60 67.25 -2.37
N ARG A 78 54.26 68.54 -2.53
CA ARG A 78 53.90 69.45 -1.44
C ARG A 78 52.54 70.11 -1.65
N THR A 79 52.11 70.17 -2.90
CA THR A 79 50.85 70.73 -3.38
C THR A 79 50.31 69.83 -4.49
N ASP A 80 49.02 69.92 -4.78
CA ASP A 80 48.40 69.15 -5.85
C ASP A 80 48.95 69.49 -7.26
N ASN A 81 49.74 70.56 -7.40
CA ASN A 81 50.41 70.93 -8.66
C ASN A 81 51.71 70.14 -8.91
N ASP A 82 52.26 69.50 -7.88
CA ASP A 82 53.47 68.67 -7.99
C ASP A 82 53.12 67.24 -8.46
N CYS A 83 51.84 66.94 -8.64
CA CYS A 83 51.31 65.65 -9.04
C CYS A 83 50.89 65.63 -10.53
N PRO A 84 51.00 64.47 -11.22
CA PRO A 84 50.47 64.31 -12.56
C PRO A 84 48.93 64.39 -12.56
N SER A 85 48.35 64.77 -13.70
CA SER A 85 46.89 64.88 -13.89
C SER A 85 46.12 63.64 -13.42
N GLY A 86 44.97 63.84 -12.78
CA GLY A 86 44.23 62.77 -12.13
C GLY A 86 44.79 62.31 -10.78
N ARG A 87 45.72 63.05 -10.17
CA ARG A 87 46.19 62.83 -8.79
C ARG A 87 46.31 64.14 -8.00
N TYR A 88 46.17 64.02 -6.68
CA TYR A 88 46.35 65.10 -5.72
C TYR A 88 47.37 64.72 -4.65
N CYS A 89 47.83 65.69 -3.87
CA CYS A 89 48.91 65.49 -2.91
C CYS A 89 48.39 65.09 -1.53
N ALA A 90 48.78 63.90 -1.06
CA ALA A 90 48.63 63.52 0.34
C ALA A 90 49.66 64.27 1.20
N VAL A 91 49.37 65.51 1.58
CA VAL A 91 50.28 66.44 2.27
C VAL A 91 50.95 65.85 3.53
N LEU A 92 50.39 64.80 4.14
CA LEU A 92 50.95 64.09 5.29
C LEU A 92 51.98 63.00 4.95
N SER A 93 51.89 62.35 3.78
CA SER A 93 52.88 61.37 3.30
C SER A 93 53.83 61.94 2.25
N GLY A 94 53.43 63.01 1.56
CA GLY A 94 54.13 63.57 0.41
C GLY A 94 53.94 62.77 -0.88
N GLU A 95 52.96 61.87 -0.95
CA GLU A 95 52.71 61.02 -2.12
C GLU A 95 51.53 61.53 -2.98
N CYS A 96 51.63 61.33 -4.29
CA CYS A 96 50.55 61.64 -5.22
C CYS A 96 49.55 60.47 -5.30
N ILE A 97 48.37 60.67 -4.72
CA ILE A 97 47.29 59.66 -4.62
C ILE A 97 46.06 60.10 -5.42
N PHE A 98 45.07 59.22 -5.50
CA PHE A 98 43.74 59.51 -6.01
C PHE A 98 42.72 58.66 -5.23
N ASP A 99 41.55 59.23 -4.98
CA ASP A 99 40.35 58.55 -4.48
C ASP A 99 39.58 57.90 -5.63
N CYS A 100 39.60 58.54 -6.81
CA CYS A 100 38.70 58.28 -7.93
C CYS A 100 39.39 58.51 -9.29
N VAL A 101 38.87 57.87 -10.33
CA VAL A 101 39.16 58.12 -11.75
C VAL A 101 37.91 58.64 -12.47
N TYR A 102 36.73 58.14 -12.08
CA TYR A 102 35.40 58.55 -12.54
C TYR A 102 34.55 59.01 -11.35
N SER A 103 33.50 59.80 -11.57
CA SER A 103 32.62 60.25 -10.46
C SER A 103 31.90 59.09 -9.76
N SER A 104 31.64 57.99 -10.47
CA SER A 104 31.08 56.74 -9.91
C SER A 104 31.97 56.05 -8.87
N ASP A 105 33.25 56.43 -8.76
CA ASP A 105 34.15 55.92 -7.72
C ASP A 105 33.96 56.67 -6.37
N CYS A 106 33.20 57.77 -6.36
CA CYS A 106 32.91 58.58 -5.18
C CYS A 106 31.57 58.19 -4.52
N PRO A 107 31.39 58.45 -3.21
CA PRO A 107 30.07 58.31 -2.56
C PRO A 107 29.04 59.31 -3.12
N ALA A 108 27.74 58.99 -2.98
CA ALA A 108 26.63 59.89 -3.33
C ALA A 108 26.82 61.32 -2.77
N GLY A 109 26.43 62.33 -3.55
CA GLY A 109 26.69 63.74 -3.26
C GLY A 109 28.16 64.22 -3.44
N TYR A 110 29.08 63.39 -3.95
CA TYR A 110 30.46 63.75 -4.27
C TYR A 110 30.79 63.46 -5.75
N ARG A 111 31.66 64.28 -6.34
CA ARG A 111 32.15 64.11 -7.72
C ARG A 111 33.66 63.99 -7.77
N CYS A 112 34.16 63.28 -8.77
CA CYS A 112 35.59 63.19 -9.00
C CYS A 112 36.10 64.49 -9.63
N THR A 113 37.01 65.17 -8.95
CA THR A 113 37.71 66.33 -9.52
C THR A 113 38.74 65.89 -10.57
N GLY A 114 39.15 66.80 -11.47
CA GLY A 114 40.24 66.57 -12.43
C GLY A 114 41.63 66.29 -11.83
N ARG A 115 41.72 66.15 -10.50
CA ARG A 115 42.90 65.71 -9.74
C ARG A 115 42.66 64.40 -8.97
N GLY A 116 41.65 63.62 -9.37
CA GLY A 116 41.38 62.30 -8.80
C GLY A 116 40.97 62.35 -7.33
N LYS A 117 40.41 63.46 -6.86
CA LYS A 117 39.94 63.64 -5.48
C LYS A 117 38.43 63.74 -5.45
N CYS A 118 37.76 63.03 -4.54
CA CYS A 118 36.32 63.20 -4.33
C CYS A 118 36.05 64.48 -3.54
N GLU A 119 35.30 65.42 -4.12
CA GLU A 119 34.87 66.65 -3.44
C GLU A 119 33.35 66.81 -3.47
N PRO A 120 32.73 67.50 -2.48
CA PRO A 120 31.28 67.65 -2.41
C PRO A 120 30.65 68.30 -3.64
N GLY A 121 29.42 67.88 -3.92
CA GLY A 121 28.62 68.22 -5.09
C GLY A 121 28.55 67.03 -6.04
N CYS A 122 27.33 66.59 -6.36
CA CYS A 122 27.05 65.61 -7.41
C CYS A 122 27.31 66.22 -8.81
N SER A 123 27.15 65.43 -9.87
CA SER A 123 27.17 65.92 -11.26
C SER A 123 25.96 65.35 -11.98
N ILE A 124 25.04 66.23 -12.40
CA ILE A 124 23.75 65.84 -12.98
C ILE A 124 23.98 64.83 -14.12
N THR A 125 23.41 63.64 -13.95
CA THR A 125 23.46 62.50 -14.87
C THR A 125 22.04 62.10 -15.29
N HIS A 126 21.93 61.29 -16.35
CA HIS A 126 20.68 60.99 -17.09
C HIS A 126 19.86 62.20 -17.62
N GLY A 127 20.23 63.43 -17.26
CA GLY A 127 19.49 64.67 -17.53
C GLY A 127 18.81 65.28 -16.30
N GLY A 128 18.99 64.72 -15.10
CA GLY A 128 18.28 65.11 -13.88
C GLY A 128 16.94 64.40 -13.73
N ILE A 129 16.97 63.08 -13.94
CA ILE A 129 15.87 62.13 -13.70
C ILE A 129 16.55 60.85 -13.23
N GLU A 130 16.12 60.26 -12.11
CA GLU A 130 16.78 59.09 -11.55
C GLU A 130 16.66 57.84 -12.47
N ASP A 131 17.78 57.11 -12.57
CA ASP A 131 17.87 55.74 -13.08
C ASP A 131 18.19 54.80 -11.91
N CYS A 132 18.03 53.49 -12.07
CA CYS A 132 18.37 52.52 -11.03
C CYS A 132 19.84 52.09 -11.18
N ASP A 133 20.78 52.97 -10.82
CA ASP A 133 22.22 52.71 -10.95
C ASP A 133 23.07 53.05 -9.70
N ASN A 134 22.45 53.31 -8.55
CA ASN A 134 23.11 53.72 -7.30
C ASN A 134 23.85 55.07 -7.47
N ILE A 135 23.37 55.96 -8.33
CA ILE A 135 23.90 57.33 -8.49
C ILE A 135 22.77 58.33 -8.27
N ASP A 136 23.03 59.31 -7.42
CA ASP A 136 22.30 60.57 -7.26
C ASP A 136 22.34 61.33 -8.61
N ASN A 137 21.30 61.16 -9.45
CA ASN A 137 21.31 61.62 -10.86
C ASN A 137 20.90 63.10 -10.98
N ASP A 138 19.99 63.61 -10.15
CA ASP A 138 19.52 65.02 -10.16
C ASP A 138 20.24 65.94 -9.14
N CYS A 139 20.95 65.36 -8.16
CA CYS A 139 21.66 66.03 -7.06
C CYS A 139 20.82 66.48 -5.83
N ASP A 140 19.63 65.92 -5.59
CA ASP A 140 18.84 66.03 -4.35
C ASP A 140 19.58 65.53 -3.10
N GLY A 141 20.36 64.45 -3.24
CA GLY A 141 21.11 63.80 -2.16
C GLY A 141 20.50 62.52 -1.60
N GLN A 142 19.46 62.00 -2.26
CA GLN A 142 19.03 60.60 -2.19
C GLN A 142 19.74 59.78 -3.29
N THR A 143 19.20 58.62 -3.69
CA THR A 143 19.68 57.75 -4.78
C THR A 143 18.55 56.81 -5.20
N ASP A 144 18.28 56.72 -6.49
CA ASP A 144 17.29 55.81 -7.10
C ASP A 144 15.83 56.05 -6.63
N GLU A 145 15.47 57.24 -6.14
CA GLU A 145 14.10 57.64 -5.78
C GLU A 145 13.25 58.13 -6.97
N ASP A 146 11.93 58.04 -6.86
CA ASP A 146 10.94 58.41 -7.90
C ASP A 146 11.20 57.82 -9.31
N VAL A 147 12.12 56.85 -9.43
CA VAL A 147 12.49 56.12 -10.65
C VAL A 147 11.25 55.51 -11.31
N PRO A 148 10.92 55.89 -12.57
CA PRO A 148 9.76 55.35 -13.26
C PRO A 148 9.87 53.83 -13.48
N PRO A 149 8.81 53.04 -13.19
CA PRO A 149 8.80 51.60 -13.46
C PRO A 149 8.90 51.34 -14.96
N ARG A 150 9.55 50.23 -15.33
CA ARG A 150 9.79 49.83 -16.72
C ARG A 150 9.06 48.53 -17.03
N ASP A 151 8.67 48.31 -18.28
CA ASP A 151 8.07 47.04 -18.71
C ASP A 151 9.14 45.94 -18.72
N CYS A 152 8.84 44.78 -18.13
CA CYS A 152 9.74 43.63 -18.07
C CYS A 152 9.05 42.33 -18.54
N GLU A 153 9.84 41.33 -18.92
CA GLU A 153 9.35 39.98 -19.23
C GLU A 153 10.18 38.87 -18.56
N LYS A 154 9.51 37.79 -18.18
CA LYS A 154 10.14 36.54 -17.73
C LYS A 154 9.75 35.43 -18.69
N LYS A 155 10.77 34.80 -19.30
CA LYS A 155 10.63 33.83 -20.37
C LYS A 155 11.32 32.52 -20.03
N ASN A 156 10.68 31.39 -20.34
CA ASN A 156 11.32 30.08 -20.28
C ASN A 156 10.85 29.17 -21.44
N LEU A 157 10.54 27.90 -21.17
CA LEU A 157 10.09 26.92 -22.17
C LEU A 157 8.56 26.82 -22.32
N TYR A 158 7.80 27.34 -21.34
CA TYR A 158 6.34 27.43 -21.38
C TYR A 158 5.96 28.69 -22.17
N GLY A 159 5.79 29.83 -21.50
CA GLY A 159 5.48 31.11 -22.17
C GLY A 159 6.41 32.29 -21.87
N THR A 160 5.83 33.49 -21.84
CA THR A 160 6.54 34.77 -21.66
C THR A 160 5.67 35.77 -20.89
N CYS A 161 5.65 35.64 -19.57
CA CYS A 161 4.93 36.53 -18.68
C CYS A 161 5.51 37.93 -18.70
N ARG A 162 4.64 38.93 -18.73
CA ARG A 162 5.00 40.36 -18.63
C ARG A 162 4.66 40.91 -17.25
N GLY A 163 5.33 42.00 -16.89
CA GLY A 163 5.09 42.73 -15.65
C GLY A 163 5.82 44.07 -15.69
N GLN A 164 6.00 44.67 -14.51
CA GLN A 164 6.82 45.86 -14.35
C GLN A 164 8.05 45.55 -13.49
N GLU A 165 9.18 46.12 -13.85
CA GLU A 165 10.34 46.18 -12.97
C GLU A 165 10.41 47.54 -12.28
N ALA A 166 10.65 47.48 -10.97
CA ALA A 166 10.89 48.63 -10.11
C ALA A 166 12.31 48.56 -9.54
N CYS A 167 12.88 49.70 -9.19
CA CYS A 167 14.14 49.74 -8.48
C CYS A 167 13.92 49.36 -7.00
N LEU A 168 14.55 48.28 -6.54
CA LEU A 168 14.51 47.82 -5.15
C LEU A 168 15.92 47.43 -4.70
N ASP A 169 16.39 47.97 -3.56
CA ASP A 169 17.78 47.83 -3.07
C ASP A 169 18.85 48.09 -4.18
N HIS A 170 18.59 49.11 -5.02
CA HIS A 170 19.42 49.54 -6.16
C HIS A 170 19.61 48.46 -7.25
N ALA A 171 18.56 47.67 -7.50
CA ALA A 171 18.48 46.73 -8.60
C ALA A 171 17.07 46.70 -9.22
N TRP A 172 17.00 46.48 -10.53
CA TRP A 172 15.73 46.22 -11.22
C TRP A 172 15.16 44.86 -10.79
N VAL A 173 13.97 44.87 -10.19
CA VAL A 173 13.24 43.67 -9.77
C VAL A 173 11.92 43.60 -10.53
N CYS A 174 11.91 42.77 -11.57
CA CYS A 174 10.72 42.45 -12.37
C CYS A 174 9.69 41.67 -11.55
N ASP A 175 8.45 42.16 -11.47
CA ASP A 175 7.36 41.55 -10.70
C ASP A 175 6.63 40.40 -11.41
N ALA A 176 6.79 40.30 -12.74
CA ALA A 176 6.11 39.34 -13.62
C ALA A 176 6.07 37.91 -13.06
N LEU A 177 5.03 37.15 -13.37
CA LEU A 177 5.00 35.72 -13.04
C LEU A 177 6.16 34.97 -13.73
N VAL A 178 6.54 33.81 -13.18
CA VAL A 178 7.45 32.90 -13.87
C VAL A 178 6.56 31.90 -14.62
N PRO A 179 6.62 31.83 -15.96
CA PRO A 179 5.80 30.88 -16.71
C PRO A 179 5.96 29.45 -16.19
N ALA A 180 4.85 28.75 -16.03
CA ALA A 180 4.82 27.36 -15.59
C ALA A 180 4.07 26.50 -16.61
N GLN A 181 3.99 25.19 -16.36
CA GLN A 181 3.02 24.35 -17.06
C GLN A 181 1.62 24.74 -16.57
N GLU A 182 0.67 24.88 -17.50
CA GLU A 182 -0.72 25.18 -17.18
C GLU A 182 -1.33 24.13 -16.23
N LYS A 183 -2.25 24.62 -15.39
CA LYS A 183 -3.07 23.83 -14.48
C LYS A 183 -4.49 24.35 -14.57
N CYS A 184 -5.45 23.49 -14.28
CA CYS A 184 -6.82 23.91 -14.04
C CYS A 184 -6.90 24.57 -12.63
N ASP A 185 -6.44 25.82 -12.49
CA ASP A 185 -6.52 26.60 -11.24
C ASP A 185 -7.10 28.03 -11.39
N GLY A 186 -7.63 28.35 -12.57
CA GLY A 186 -8.32 29.62 -12.87
C GLY A 186 -7.39 30.79 -13.14
N ALA A 187 -6.12 30.52 -13.47
CA ALA A 187 -5.11 31.52 -13.78
C ALA A 187 -4.20 31.05 -14.92
N ASP A 188 -3.97 31.94 -15.89
CA ASP A 188 -2.93 31.83 -16.93
C ASP A 188 -1.54 31.61 -16.28
N ASN A 189 -1.10 30.34 -16.19
CA ASN A 189 0.18 29.95 -15.57
C ASN A 189 1.34 30.07 -16.57
N ASP A 190 1.06 29.90 -17.87
CA ASP A 190 2.00 29.97 -19.00
C ASP A 190 2.25 31.42 -19.49
N CYS A 191 1.24 32.29 -19.42
CA CYS A 191 1.15 33.65 -19.97
C CYS A 191 0.98 33.73 -21.50
N ASP A 192 0.21 32.81 -22.09
CA ASP A 192 -0.21 32.83 -23.50
C ASP A 192 -1.42 33.76 -23.76
N GLY A 193 -2.20 34.06 -22.71
CA GLY A 193 -3.40 34.90 -22.76
C GLY A 193 -4.73 34.14 -22.83
N THR A 194 -4.70 32.80 -22.77
CA THR A 194 -5.84 31.95 -22.38
C THR A 194 -5.75 31.59 -20.89
N THR A 195 -6.48 30.58 -20.41
CA THR A 195 -6.56 30.20 -18.99
C THR A 195 -7.15 28.80 -18.91
N ASP A 196 -6.52 27.91 -18.13
CA ASP A 196 -6.90 26.50 -18.01
C ASP A 196 -6.97 25.79 -19.38
N GLU A 197 -6.11 26.14 -20.35
CA GLU A 197 -6.16 25.56 -21.70
C GLU A 197 -5.62 24.12 -21.74
N GLY A 198 -6.16 23.32 -22.66
CA GLY A 198 -5.89 21.87 -22.71
C GLY A 198 -6.63 21.04 -21.65
N PHE A 199 -7.39 21.67 -20.73
CA PHE A 199 -8.25 21.00 -19.75
C PHE A 199 -9.73 20.92 -20.18
N ASP A 200 -10.07 21.37 -21.40
CA ASP A 200 -11.41 21.35 -22.02
C ASP A 200 -12.55 21.89 -21.13
N THR A 201 -12.25 22.83 -20.23
CA THR A 201 -13.21 23.38 -19.27
C THR A 201 -14.47 23.92 -19.93
N GLY A 202 -15.63 23.58 -19.35
CA GLY A 202 -16.93 23.94 -19.92
C GLY A 202 -17.38 23.12 -21.14
N GLN A 203 -16.56 22.21 -21.67
CA GLN A 203 -17.02 21.21 -22.65
C GLN A 203 -17.70 20.03 -21.96
N SER A 204 -18.54 19.29 -22.69
CA SER A 204 -19.18 18.08 -22.15
C SER A 204 -18.18 16.94 -22.03
N CYS A 205 -18.20 16.24 -20.90
CA CYS A 205 -17.50 14.99 -20.65
C CYS A 205 -18.49 13.81 -20.67
N PRO A 206 -18.10 12.66 -21.23
CA PRO A 206 -18.93 11.46 -21.15
C PRO A 206 -19.05 10.98 -19.70
N GLY A 207 -20.21 10.43 -19.36
CA GLY A 207 -20.42 9.74 -18.09
C GLY A 207 -19.60 8.45 -17.97
N ALA A 208 -19.47 7.98 -16.73
CA ALA A 208 -18.88 6.69 -16.37
C ALA A 208 -19.97 5.83 -15.71
N GLY A 209 -20.00 4.52 -16.00
CA GLY A 209 -20.97 3.59 -15.42
C GLY A 209 -22.45 4.00 -15.52
N VAL A 210 -23.11 4.13 -14.37
CA VAL A 210 -24.50 4.60 -14.24
C VAL A 210 -24.65 6.12 -14.35
N CYS A 211 -23.54 6.84 -14.29
CA CYS A 211 -23.49 8.28 -14.09
C CYS A 211 -23.64 9.03 -15.43
N PRO A 212 -24.45 10.10 -15.49
CA PRO A 212 -24.72 10.81 -16.73
C PRO A 212 -23.54 11.67 -17.21
N ASP A 213 -23.54 11.96 -18.52
CA ASP A 213 -22.66 12.96 -19.15
C ASP A 213 -22.69 14.28 -18.37
N GLY A 214 -21.50 14.81 -18.09
CA GLY A 214 -21.30 16.04 -17.32
C GLY A 214 -20.62 17.14 -18.14
N VAL A 215 -19.96 18.05 -17.42
CA VAL A 215 -19.12 19.12 -17.97
C VAL A 215 -17.73 19.07 -17.33
N TRP A 216 -16.65 19.28 -18.10
CA TRP A 216 -15.29 19.37 -17.57
C TRP A 216 -15.10 20.62 -16.71
N GLU A 217 -14.51 20.44 -15.53
CA GLU A 217 -14.27 21.49 -14.54
C GLU A 217 -12.95 21.26 -13.79
N CYS A 218 -12.44 22.30 -13.12
CA CYS A 218 -11.17 22.23 -12.40
C CYS A 218 -11.26 21.50 -11.06
N ALA A 219 -10.36 20.54 -10.86
CA ALA A 219 -10.16 19.83 -9.63
C ALA A 219 -9.28 20.63 -8.64
N PRO A 220 -9.44 20.45 -7.31
CA PRO A 220 -8.62 21.13 -6.30
C PRO A 220 -7.11 20.82 -6.30
N ASP A 221 -6.64 19.91 -7.17
CA ASP A 221 -5.23 19.55 -7.38
C ASP A 221 -4.62 20.15 -8.67
N GLY A 222 -5.42 20.88 -9.47
CA GLY A 222 -5.00 21.46 -10.75
C GLY A 222 -5.26 20.58 -11.98
N SER A 223 -5.95 19.45 -11.84
CA SER A 223 -6.40 18.60 -12.95
C SER A 223 -7.81 18.95 -13.45
N ALA A 224 -8.25 18.35 -14.55
CA ALA A 224 -9.67 18.39 -14.97
C ALA A 224 -10.43 17.17 -14.41
N ARG A 225 -11.68 17.39 -13.97
CA ARG A 225 -12.64 16.34 -13.61
C ARG A 225 -13.95 16.53 -14.37
N CYS A 226 -14.69 15.46 -14.59
CA CYS A 226 -16.08 15.58 -15.05
C CYS A 226 -16.96 15.98 -13.85
N SER A 227 -17.89 16.93 -14.06
CA SER A 227 -18.72 17.49 -12.97
C SER A 227 -19.58 16.47 -12.22
N THR A 228 -19.81 15.30 -12.81
CA THR A 228 -20.61 14.19 -12.26
C THR A 228 -19.78 13.10 -11.56
N PHE A 229 -18.45 13.15 -11.63
CA PHE A 229 -17.51 12.19 -11.00
C PHE A 229 -17.21 12.55 -9.53
N PRO A 230 -16.56 11.67 -8.73
CA PRO A 230 -16.28 11.89 -7.31
C PRO A 230 -15.68 13.26 -6.94
N GLY A 231 -16.43 14.02 -6.14
CA GLY A 231 -16.12 15.37 -5.70
C GLY A 231 -16.25 16.44 -6.79
N GLY A 232 -17.03 16.20 -7.85
CA GLY A 232 -17.45 17.22 -8.82
C GLY A 232 -18.53 18.15 -8.30
N SER A 233 -18.88 19.19 -9.07
CA SER A 233 -19.88 20.19 -8.68
C SER A 233 -21.34 19.70 -8.74
N ASP A 234 -21.62 18.62 -9.48
CA ASP A 234 -22.88 17.88 -9.54
C ASP A 234 -22.63 16.37 -9.36
N ASP A 235 -21.71 16.03 -8.45
CA ASP A 235 -21.26 14.67 -8.09
C ASP A 235 -22.41 13.67 -8.01
N ARG A 236 -22.30 12.57 -8.76
CA ARG A 236 -23.30 11.50 -8.85
C ARG A 236 -22.86 10.18 -8.24
N SER A 237 -21.66 10.11 -7.67
CA SER A 237 -21.08 8.90 -7.09
C SER A 237 -22.01 8.27 -6.04
N GLY A 238 -22.30 6.98 -6.23
CA GLY A 238 -22.87 6.12 -5.21
C GLY A 238 -21.78 5.50 -4.32
N PRO A 239 -22.16 4.67 -3.34
CA PRO A 239 -21.29 3.60 -2.87
C PRO A 239 -21.32 2.45 -3.88
N GLU A 240 -20.15 1.92 -4.26
CA GLU A 240 -20.06 0.80 -5.20
C GLU A 240 -20.77 -0.46 -4.67
N VAL A 241 -21.51 -1.16 -5.55
CA VAL A 241 -22.28 -2.36 -5.22
C VAL A 241 -22.06 -3.41 -6.30
N CYS A 242 -21.59 -4.61 -5.93
CA CYS A 242 -21.34 -5.71 -6.86
C CYS A 242 -22.54 -6.02 -7.79
N ASN A 243 -22.53 -5.47 -9.01
CA ASN A 243 -23.64 -5.61 -9.96
C ASN A 243 -23.27 -5.51 -11.45
N GLY A 244 -22.00 -5.31 -11.80
CA GLY A 244 -21.55 -5.19 -13.19
C GLY A 244 -21.78 -3.80 -13.79
N LEU A 245 -21.96 -2.80 -12.94
CA LEU A 245 -22.04 -1.38 -13.28
C LEU A 245 -21.09 -0.62 -12.35
N ASP A 246 -20.46 0.41 -12.90
CA ASP A 246 -19.71 1.44 -12.17
C ASP A 246 -20.75 2.39 -11.53
N ASP A 247 -20.90 2.30 -10.20
CA ASP A 247 -21.89 3.05 -9.40
C ASP A 247 -21.26 4.28 -8.71
N ASP A 248 -19.95 4.28 -8.43
CA ASP A 248 -19.23 5.42 -7.84
C ASP A 248 -18.62 6.41 -8.85
N CYS A 249 -18.74 6.15 -10.16
CA CYS A 249 -18.29 6.97 -11.28
C CYS A 249 -16.76 7.15 -11.38
N ASP A 250 -15.91 6.31 -10.78
CA ASP A 250 -14.44 6.43 -10.91
C ASP A 250 -13.89 5.91 -12.26
N GLY A 251 -14.69 5.11 -12.98
CA GLY A 251 -14.37 4.55 -14.29
C GLY A 251 -13.87 3.09 -14.27
N ALA A 252 -13.73 2.48 -13.09
CA ALA A 252 -13.65 1.04 -12.91
C ALA A 252 -15.02 0.46 -12.52
N THR A 253 -15.24 -0.83 -12.77
CA THR A 253 -16.50 -1.52 -12.44
C THR A 253 -16.26 -2.50 -11.31
N ASP A 254 -17.04 -2.38 -10.24
CA ASP A 254 -17.04 -3.20 -9.03
C ASP A 254 -15.71 -3.19 -8.21
N ASP A 255 -14.72 -2.32 -8.49
CA ASP A 255 -13.39 -2.31 -7.82
C ASP A 255 -13.50 -2.00 -6.30
N GLY A 256 -14.49 -1.18 -5.93
CA GLY A 256 -14.84 -0.85 -4.54
C GLY A 256 -15.83 -1.79 -3.83
N ALA A 257 -16.38 -2.79 -4.53
CA ALA A 257 -17.54 -3.54 -4.06
C ALA A 257 -17.24 -4.54 -2.91
N ASP A 258 -18.18 -4.65 -1.95
CA ASP A 258 -18.21 -5.76 -1.00
C ASP A 258 -18.59 -7.07 -1.73
N PRO A 259 -17.82 -8.17 -1.61
CA PRO A 259 -18.10 -9.43 -2.31
C PRO A 259 -19.48 -10.00 -1.96
N THR A 260 -20.22 -10.45 -2.98
CA THR A 260 -21.42 -11.26 -2.77
C THR A 260 -21.02 -12.73 -2.61
N TYR A 261 -21.84 -13.50 -1.90
CA TYR A 261 -21.61 -14.94 -1.70
C TYR A 261 -22.52 -15.76 -2.62
N LEU A 262 -22.66 -15.30 -3.87
CA LEU A 262 -23.51 -15.91 -4.90
C LEU A 262 -22.69 -16.89 -5.76
N PRO A 263 -23.28 -18.02 -6.20
CA PRO A 263 -22.57 -19.04 -6.96
C PRO A 263 -22.45 -18.67 -8.43
N GLU A 264 -21.23 -18.46 -8.92
CA GLU A 264 -21.00 -18.47 -10.36
C GLU A 264 -21.27 -19.88 -10.89
N SER A 265 -22.28 -20.01 -11.74
CA SER A 265 -22.77 -21.30 -12.23
C SER A 265 -23.55 -21.13 -13.52
N GLY A 266 -23.62 -22.19 -14.33
CA GLY A 266 -24.12 -22.10 -15.70
C GLY A 266 -23.33 -21.08 -16.52
N GLY A 267 -24.03 -20.06 -17.04
CA GLY A 267 -23.40 -19.02 -17.87
C GLY A 267 -22.35 -18.17 -17.14
N GLN A 268 -22.57 -17.87 -15.86
CA GLN A 268 -21.69 -16.97 -15.08
C GLN A 268 -20.33 -17.59 -14.76
N ALA A 269 -20.19 -18.91 -14.89
CA ALA A 269 -18.92 -19.61 -14.68
C ALA A 269 -17.98 -19.56 -15.90
N VAL A 270 -18.39 -18.90 -16.98
CA VAL A 270 -17.71 -18.90 -18.30
C VAL A 270 -17.87 -17.59 -19.10
N ASP A 271 -18.39 -16.51 -18.50
CA ASP A 271 -18.66 -15.24 -19.22
C ASP A 271 -17.52 -14.22 -19.14
N GLY A 272 -16.48 -14.49 -18.35
CA GLY A 272 -15.30 -13.64 -18.23
C GLY A 272 -15.44 -12.46 -17.25
N LEU A 273 -16.48 -12.48 -16.40
CA LEU A 273 -16.72 -11.50 -15.34
C LEU A 273 -16.42 -12.09 -13.95
N ASP A 274 -16.22 -11.22 -12.96
CA ASP A 274 -16.22 -11.55 -11.53
C ASP A 274 -17.61 -11.22 -11.00
N ASN A 275 -18.58 -12.11 -11.25
CA ASN A 275 -20.01 -11.93 -11.00
C ASN A 275 -20.35 -11.87 -9.49
N ASN A 276 -19.39 -12.21 -8.61
CA ASN A 276 -19.56 -12.13 -7.16
C ASN A 276 -18.56 -11.19 -6.46
N CYS A 277 -17.69 -10.52 -7.22
CA CYS A 277 -16.71 -9.52 -6.80
C CYS A 277 -15.72 -10.01 -5.72
N ASN A 278 -15.35 -11.30 -5.72
CA ASN A 278 -14.41 -11.85 -4.73
C ASN A 278 -12.92 -11.75 -5.14
N GLY A 279 -12.65 -11.28 -6.36
CA GLY A 279 -11.32 -11.16 -6.96
C GLY A 279 -10.91 -12.35 -7.84
N LEU A 280 -11.87 -13.15 -8.33
CA LEU A 280 -11.68 -14.30 -9.21
C LEU A 280 -12.74 -14.31 -10.31
N VAL A 281 -12.29 -14.36 -11.56
CA VAL A 281 -13.14 -14.53 -12.75
C VAL A 281 -13.36 -16.03 -13.04
N ASP A 282 -14.53 -16.37 -13.59
CA ASP A 282 -14.93 -17.71 -14.05
C ASP A 282 -14.82 -18.79 -12.93
N GLU A 283 -15.53 -18.60 -11.82
CA GLU A 283 -15.57 -19.49 -10.65
C GLU A 283 -16.41 -20.75 -10.86
N ARG A 284 -15.99 -21.59 -11.80
CA ARG A 284 -16.62 -22.91 -12.12
C ARG A 284 -16.85 -23.81 -10.91
N GLY A 285 -16.14 -23.63 -9.80
CA GLY A 285 -16.35 -24.34 -8.54
C GLY A 285 -17.61 -23.96 -7.74
N GLY A 286 -18.42 -22.99 -8.18
CA GLY A 286 -19.48 -22.39 -7.36
C GLY A 286 -18.90 -21.37 -6.37
N VAL A 287 -19.56 -21.15 -5.23
CA VAL A 287 -19.14 -20.09 -4.28
C VAL A 287 -17.77 -20.41 -3.68
N LEU A 288 -16.77 -19.60 -4.01
CA LEU A 288 -15.49 -19.55 -3.29
C LEU A 288 -15.46 -18.38 -2.30
N VAL A 289 -14.70 -18.55 -1.22
CA VAL A 289 -14.61 -17.60 -0.11
C VAL A 289 -13.15 -17.41 0.29
N ARG A 290 -12.70 -16.17 0.25
CA ARG A 290 -11.39 -15.72 0.73
C ARG A 290 -11.37 -15.65 2.27
N PHE A 291 -10.76 -16.63 2.92
CA PHE A 291 -10.70 -16.74 4.38
C PHE A 291 -9.32 -16.35 4.94
N LYS A 292 -9.30 -15.69 6.11
CA LYS A 292 -8.09 -15.21 6.81
C LYS A 292 -6.90 -14.77 5.90
N PRO A 293 -7.05 -13.67 5.11
CA PRO A 293 -5.96 -13.15 4.25
C PRO A 293 -4.64 -12.84 4.98
N SER A 294 -4.68 -12.62 6.29
CA SER A 294 -3.49 -12.40 7.13
C SER A 294 -2.67 -13.68 7.42
N SER A 295 -3.19 -14.86 7.04
CA SER A 295 -2.51 -16.16 7.17
C SER A 295 -2.44 -16.90 5.82
N PHE A 296 -3.49 -16.77 5.00
CA PHE A 296 -3.60 -17.36 3.66
C PHE A 296 -3.91 -16.25 2.64
N PRO A 297 -2.91 -15.45 2.23
CA PRO A 297 -3.14 -14.22 1.47
C PRO A 297 -3.68 -14.44 0.06
N ASP A 298 -3.55 -15.65 -0.49
CA ASP A 298 -3.96 -15.99 -1.85
C ASP A 298 -4.92 -17.18 -1.93
N THR A 299 -5.34 -17.77 -0.81
CA THR A 299 -6.14 -19.00 -0.79
C THR A 299 -7.62 -18.71 -0.56
N TYR A 300 -8.45 -19.35 -1.37
CA TYR A 300 -9.90 -19.39 -1.28
C TYR A 300 -10.34 -20.81 -0.92
N MET A 301 -11.48 -20.94 -0.26
CA MET A 301 -12.12 -22.21 0.10
C MET A 301 -13.56 -22.20 -0.41
N THR A 302 -14.10 -23.35 -0.83
CA THR A 302 -15.53 -23.44 -1.16
C THR A 302 -16.39 -23.11 0.06
N ALA A 303 -17.42 -22.27 -0.11
CA ALA A 303 -18.33 -21.87 0.98
C ALA A 303 -19.03 -23.08 1.61
N TYR A 304 -19.34 -24.09 0.79
CA TYR A 304 -20.07 -25.30 1.14
C TYR A 304 -19.23 -26.56 0.91
N GLU A 305 -19.70 -27.66 1.49
CA GLU A 305 -19.35 -29.02 1.07
C GLU A 305 -19.63 -29.19 -0.44
N ILE A 306 -18.83 -29.99 -1.14
CA ILE A 306 -18.97 -30.13 -2.59
C ILE A 306 -20.07 -31.12 -2.99
N GLY A 307 -20.90 -30.69 -3.94
CA GLY A 307 -21.53 -31.60 -4.89
C GLY A 307 -20.55 -32.02 -5.99
N VAL A 308 -20.78 -33.17 -6.61
CA VAL A 308 -20.00 -33.66 -7.76
C VAL A 308 -20.91 -33.79 -8.99
N PHE A 309 -20.58 -33.02 -10.02
CA PHE A 309 -21.41 -32.79 -11.20
C PHE A 309 -20.78 -33.31 -12.50
N GLU A 310 -21.63 -33.53 -13.49
CA GLU A 310 -21.30 -33.95 -14.85
C GLU A 310 -20.59 -32.86 -15.67
N ASN A 311 -20.99 -31.59 -15.50
CA ASN A 311 -20.44 -30.44 -16.22
C ASN A 311 -19.62 -29.51 -15.29
N PRO A 312 -18.63 -28.78 -15.83
CA PRO A 312 -17.80 -27.86 -15.04
C PRO A 312 -18.56 -26.63 -14.54
N ASP A 313 -19.64 -26.23 -15.20
CA ASP A 313 -20.49 -25.09 -14.85
C ASP A 313 -21.53 -25.41 -13.75
N CYS A 314 -21.34 -26.54 -13.05
CA CYS A 314 -22.25 -27.07 -12.04
C CYS A 314 -23.67 -27.42 -12.56
N THR A 315 -23.81 -27.68 -13.87
CA THR A 315 -25.04 -28.21 -14.47
C THR A 315 -24.94 -29.72 -14.76
N GLY A 316 -25.97 -30.28 -15.40
CA GLY A 316 -26.05 -31.71 -15.71
C GLY A 316 -26.45 -32.56 -14.50
N ARG A 317 -26.04 -33.83 -14.47
CA ARG A 317 -26.31 -34.73 -13.36
C ARG A 317 -25.36 -34.50 -12.17
N GLN A 318 -25.92 -34.43 -10.97
CA GLN A 318 -25.17 -34.61 -9.72
C GLN A 318 -25.16 -36.10 -9.29
N TYR A 319 -24.06 -36.53 -8.66
CA TYR A 319 -23.83 -37.89 -8.16
C TYR A 319 -23.66 -37.92 -6.63
N GLY A 320 -23.58 -39.11 -6.02
CA GLY A 320 -23.30 -39.32 -4.59
C GLY A 320 -24.47 -39.07 -3.63
N LEU A 321 -25.68 -38.89 -4.15
CA LEU A 321 -26.83 -38.38 -3.37
C LEU A 321 -27.61 -39.45 -2.58
N ALA A 322 -27.59 -40.70 -3.01
CA ALA A 322 -28.39 -41.79 -2.43
C ALA A 322 -27.64 -43.14 -2.40
N GLY A 323 -26.32 -43.11 -2.62
CA GLY A 323 -25.46 -44.28 -2.82
C GLY A 323 -24.20 -43.91 -3.61
N ASP A 324 -23.29 -44.88 -3.76
CA ASP A 324 -22.19 -44.82 -4.74
C ASP A 324 -22.76 -45.06 -6.15
N ASP A 325 -23.36 -44.02 -6.73
CA ASP A 325 -23.96 -44.03 -8.07
C ASP A 325 -23.05 -43.43 -9.17
N TYR A 326 -21.79 -43.16 -8.81
CA TYR A 326 -20.75 -42.64 -9.69
C TYR A 326 -20.49 -43.60 -10.87
N PRO A 327 -20.16 -43.08 -12.06
CA PRO A 327 -19.92 -43.92 -13.23
C PRO A 327 -18.68 -44.80 -13.06
N ALA A 328 -18.70 -46.01 -13.61
CA ALA A 328 -17.60 -46.98 -13.50
C ALA A 328 -16.25 -46.48 -14.09
N GLY A 329 -16.27 -45.44 -14.92
CA GLY A 329 -15.08 -44.73 -15.40
C GLY A 329 -14.48 -43.73 -14.39
N TRP A 330 -15.05 -43.60 -13.19
CA TRP A 330 -14.61 -42.68 -12.13
C TRP A 330 -14.30 -43.45 -10.82
N PRO A 331 -13.15 -44.15 -10.79
CA PRO A 331 -12.84 -45.17 -9.79
C PRO A 331 -12.60 -44.59 -8.40
N ALA A 332 -12.87 -45.38 -7.36
CA ALA A 332 -12.60 -44.99 -5.97
C ALA A 332 -11.10 -45.01 -5.59
N GLY A 333 -10.27 -45.76 -6.33
CA GLY A 333 -8.83 -45.86 -6.07
C GLY A 333 -7.98 -44.83 -6.85
N PRO A 334 -6.65 -45.05 -6.90
CA PRO A 334 -5.70 -44.17 -7.59
C PRO A 334 -5.69 -44.35 -9.12
N GLU A 335 -6.56 -45.18 -9.69
CA GLU A 335 -6.60 -45.44 -11.12
C GLU A 335 -6.99 -44.19 -11.92
N SER A 336 -6.45 -44.08 -13.14
CA SER A 336 -6.77 -42.98 -14.05
C SER A 336 -8.24 -43.05 -14.48
N PRO A 337 -9.04 -41.97 -14.32
CA PRO A 337 -10.43 -41.97 -14.73
C PRO A 337 -10.56 -41.90 -16.26
N SER A 338 -11.66 -42.43 -16.79
CA SER A 338 -12.07 -42.29 -18.19
C SER A 338 -13.27 -41.35 -18.39
N VAL A 339 -13.71 -40.70 -17.31
CA VAL A 339 -14.78 -39.69 -17.24
C VAL A 339 -14.29 -38.59 -16.31
N THR A 340 -14.47 -37.32 -16.66
CA THR A 340 -14.24 -36.21 -15.72
C THR A 340 -15.55 -35.87 -15.03
N LEU A 341 -15.49 -35.60 -13.72
CA LEU A 341 -16.59 -35.03 -12.93
C LEU A 341 -16.01 -33.90 -12.07
N TYR A 342 -16.84 -32.92 -11.75
CA TYR A 342 -16.42 -31.60 -11.30
C TYR A 342 -16.97 -31.30 -9.90
N ALA A 343 -16.15 -30.71 -9.03
CA ALA A 343 -16.59 -30.26 -7.71
C ALA A 343 -17.34 -28.92 -7.80
N CYS A 344 -18.45 -28.80 -7.09
CA CYS A 344 -19.30 -27.61 -7.09
C CYS A 344 -19.90 -27.34 -5.71
N ALA A 345 -19.64 -26.17 -5.17
CA ALA A 345 -20.19 -25.73 -3.89
C ALA A 345 -21.32 -24.71 -4.12
N LEU A 346 -22.56 -25.21 -4.06
CA LEU A 346 -23.77 -24.43 -4.26
C LEU A 346 -24.62 -24.42 -2.99
N PRO A 347 -25.31 -23.31 -2.67
CA PRO A 347 -26.30 -23.31 -1.59
C PRO A 347 -27.50 -24.19 -1.97
N GLY A 348 -28.08 -24.89 -0.99
CA GLY A 348 -29.37 -25.57 -1.14
C GLY A 348 -29.36 -26.90 -1.91
N ILE A 349 -28.24 -27.34 -2.49
CA ILE A 349 -28.08 -28.73 -2.96
C ILE A 349 -27.85 -29.67 -1.76
N TYR A 350 -27.98 -30.98 -1.96
CA TYR A 350 -27.35 -31.93 -1.04
C TYR A 350 -25.90 -32.11 -1.48
N PRO A 351 -24.90 -32.15 -0.58
CA PRO A 351 -23.52 -32.42 -0.97
C PRO A 351 -23.35 -33.89 -1.35
N SER A 352 -22.27 -34.20 -2.07
CA SER A 352 -22.07 -35.52 -2.68
C SER A 352 -21.24 -36.42 -1.76
N GLY A 353 -21.92 -37.38 -1.13
CA GLY A 353 -21.29 -38.43 -0.33
C GLY A 353 -20.65 -39.53 -1.17
N HIS A 354 -20.23 -40.62 -0.52
CA HIS A 354 -19.55 -41.76 -1.16
C HIS A 354 -18.25 -41.37 -1.91
N LEU A 355 -17.59 -40.30 -1.47
CA LEU A 355 -16.28 -39.91 -1.99
C LEU A 355 -15.17 -40.65 -1.24
N SER A 356 -14.28 -41.27 -2.02
CA SER A 356 -12.93 -41.56 -1.54
C SER A 356 -12.06 -40.32 -1.66
N TRP A 357 -10.91 -40.31 -0.98
CA TRP A 357 -9.95 -39.20 -1.06
C TRP A 357 -9.55 -38.92 -2.51
N TYR A 358 -9.28 -39.98 -3.30
CA TYR A 358 -8.97 -39.84 -4.73
C TYR A 358 -10.13 -39.26 -5.55
N ARG A 359 -11.39 -39.56 -5.20
CA ARG A 359 -12.58 -38.99 -5.86
C ARG A 359 -12.75 -37.50 -5.53
N ALA A 360 -12.66 -37.14 -4.25
CA ALA A 360 -12.74 -35.73 -3.83
C ALA A 360 -11.58 -34.91 -4.43
N GLN A 361 -10.34 -35.41 -4.37
CA GLN A 361 -9.16 -34.77 -4.95
C GLN A 361 -9.33 -34.49 -6.46
N ARG A 362 -9.76 -35.49 -7.25
CA ARG A 362 -9.91 -35.30 -8.69
C ARG A 362 -11.10 -34.42 -9.08
N ALA A 363 -12.15 -34.36 -8.26
CA ALA A 363 -13.26 -33.43 -8.46
C ALA A 363 -12.82 -31.96 -8.26
N CYS A 364 -12.02 -31.68 -7.24
CA CYS A 364 -11.40 -30.37 -7.06
C CYS A 364 -10.42 -30.05 -8.21
N ALA A 365 -9.55 -30.99 -8.57
CA ALA A 365 -8.55 -30.80 -9.63
C ALA A 365 -9.18 -30.51 -11.00
N ALA A 366 -10.36 -31.07 -11.29
CA ALA A 366 -11.11 -30.81 -12.52
C ALA A 366 -11.57 -29.34 -12.68
N GLN A 367 -11.60 -28.58 -11.57
CA GLN A 367 -11.95 -27.15 -11.53
C GLN A 367 -10.73 -26.23 -11.34
N GLY A 368 -9.51 -26.75 -11.38
CA GLY A 368 -8.29 -25.99 -11.05
C GLY A 368 -8.11 -25.73 -9.54
N MET A 369 -8.79 -26.51 -8.70
CA MET A 369 -8.69 -26.50 -7.24
C MET A 369 -7.92 -27.72 -6.72
N ARG A 370 -7.65 -27.76 -5.42
CA ARG A 370 -7.15 -28.93 -4.67
C ARG A 370 -8.07 -29.23 -3.49
N LEU A 371 -7.84 -30.34 -2.77
CA LEU A 371 -8.40 -30.47 -1.43
C LEU A 371 -7.77 -29.39 -0.53
N CYS A 372 -8.54 -28.89 0.43
CA CYS A 372 -7.99 -28.00 1.44
C CYS A 372 -6.98 -28.74 2.32
N ALA A 373 -5.91 -28.07 2.73
CA ALA A 373 -4.98 -28.58 3.72
C ALA A 373 -5.60 -28.54 5.12
N GLN A 374 -5.13 -29.40 6.02
CA GLN A 374 -5.53 -29.48 7.43
C GLN A 374 -5.49 -28.11 8.12
N ALA A 375 -4.43 -27.32 7.88
CA ALA A 375 -4.28 -25.99 8.47
C ALA A 375 -5.31 -24.98 7.95
N GLU A 376 -5.60 -25.02 6.65
CA GLU A 376 -6.61 -24.16 6.02
C GLU A 376 -8.01 -24.48 6.55
N TRP A 377 -8.34 -25.77 6.59
CA TRP A 377 -9.60 -26.30 7.09
C TRP A 377 -9.88 -25.89 8.54
N ILE A 378 -8.91 -26.07 9.44
CA ILE A 378 -9.01 -25.62 10.84
C ILE A 378 -9.22 -24.10 10.92
N HIS A 379 -8.43 -23.32 10.17
CA HIS A 379 -8.49 -21.86 10.23
C HIS A 379 -9.80 -21.29 9.68
N ALA A 380 -10.38 -21.90 8.64
CA ALA A 380 -11.71 -21.56 8.14
C ALA A 380 -12.81 -21.93 9.14
N CYS A 381 -12.81 -23.16 9.65
CA CYS A 381 -13.80 -23.66 10.61
C CYS A 381 -13.85 -22.80 11.88
N GLN A 382 -12.70 -22.36 12.40
CA GLN A 382 -12.61 -21.54 13.61
C GLN A 382 -12.71 -20.03 13.35
N ASP A 383 -12.62 -19.57 12.10
CA ASP A 383 -12.17 -18.22 11.75
C ASP A 383 -10.92 -17.80 12.59
N GLY A 384 -9.94 -18.69 12.70
CA GLY A 384 -8.69 -18.48 13.46
C GLY A 384 -8.84 -18.18 14.96
N ARG A 385 -10.02 -18.33 15.57
CA ARG A 385 -10.30 -17.98 16.98
C ARG A 385 -9.87 -19.06 18.00
N LEU A 386 -9.33 -20.19 17.56
CA LEU A 386 -8.90 -21.32 18.41
C LEU A 386 -10.03 -21.90 19.28
N ILE A 387 -11.23 -22.01 18.70
CA ILE A 387 -12.47 -22.54 19.31
C ILE A 387 -12.79 -23.95 18.82
N LYS A 388 -13.63 -24.71 19.55
CA LYS A 388 -13.99 -26.08 19.17
C LYS A 388 -14.94 -26.13 17.98
N PHE A 389 -16.01 -25.33 17.99
CA PHE A 389 -17.05 -25.30 16.96
C PHE A 389 -17.06 -23.91 16.28
N PRO A 390 -17.59 -23.76 15.05
CA PRO A 390 -17.59 -22.48 14.34
C PRO A 390 -18.23 -21.33 15.14
N TYR A 391 -19.28 -21.66 15.92
CA TYR A 391 -20.00 -20.72 16.77
C TYR A 391 -19.39 -20.54 18.19
N GLY A 392 -18.46 -21.38 18.65
CA GLY A 392 -17.88 -21.24 20.00
C GLY A 392 -17.16 -22.47 20.57
N THR A 393 -16.76 -22.39 21.85
CA THR A 393 -15.98 -23.45 22.53
C THR A 393 -16.83 -24.60 23.06
N ASN A 394 -18.08 -24.33 23.42
CA ASN A 394 -19.01 -25.34 23.94
C ASN A 394 -19.94 -25.78 22.81
N HIS A 395 -20.27 -27.07 22.77
CA HIS A 395 -21.28 -27.60 21.84
C HIS A 395 -22.67 -27.03 22.16
N ILE A 396 -23.45 -26.74 21.13
CA ILE A 396 -24.84 -26.30 21.25
C ILE A 396 -25.72 -27.23 20.39
N PRO A 397 -26.68 -27.95 20.99
CA PRO A 397 -27.54 -28.89 20.28
C PRO A 397 -28.24 -28.29 19.06
N HIS A 398 -28.26 -29.06 17.96
CA HIS A 398 -28.94 -28.77 16.70
C HIS A 398 -28.50 -27.47 15.97
N VAL A 399 -27.38 -26.84 16.37
CA VAL A 399 -26.80 -25.71 15.60
C VAL A 399 -26.07 -26.20 14.34
N CYS A 400 -25.48 -27.40 14.39
CA CYS A 400 -24.89 -28.10 13.26
C CYS A 400 -25.59 -29.45 13.05
N ASN A 401 -25.48 -30.03 11.84
CA ASN A 401 -25.98 -31.37 11.54
C ASN A 401 -24.99 -32.46 12.02
N ASP A 402 -24.61 -32.41 13.30
CA ASP A 402 -23.44 -33.10 13.86
C ASP A 402 -23.70 -34.47 14.49
N GLY A 403 -24.93 -34.99 14.39
CA GLY A 403 -25.28 -36.31 14.90
C GLY A 403 -25.19 -36.51 16.41
N TRP A 404 -24.64 -35.59 17.22
CA TRP A 404 -24.36 -35.88 18.64
C TRP A 404 -25.64 -36.13 19.45
N ASN A 405 -26.63 -35.27 19.29
CA ASN A 405 -27.87 -35.30 20.09
C ASN A 405 -28.80 -36.45 19.65
N GLU A 406 -28.95 -36.60 18.34
CA GLU A 406 -29.75 -37.61 17.65
C GLU A 406 -29.16 -37.86 16.26
N ASP A 407 -29.39 -39.03 15.69
CA ASP A 407 -28.91 -39.36 14.34
C ASP A 407 -29.83 -38.72 13.31
N GLY A 408 -29.29 -37.75 12.57
CA GLY A 408 -30.00 -36.97 11.56
C GLY A 408 -30.05 -37.64 10.19
N VAL A 409 -30.26 -36.80 9.18
CA VAL A 409 -30.20 -37.15 7.75
C VAL A 409 -29.31 -36.14 7.03
N LEU A 410 -28.87 -36.48 5.81
CA LEU A 410 -28.15 -35.53 4.96
C LEU A 410 -29.01 -34.27 4.74
N ALA A 411 -28.47 -33.12 5.13
CA ALA A 411 -29.09 -31.80 4.99
C ALA A 411 -28.55 -31.08 3.76
N ARG A 412 -29.23 -30.02 3.35
CA ARG A 412 -28.78 -29.20 2.22
C ARG A 412 -27.64 -28.27 2.66
N SER A 413 -26.70 -28.04 1.76
CA SER A 413 -25.59 -27.12 1.96
C SER A 413 -26.10 -25.72 2.35
N GLY A 414 -25.64 -25.21 3.49
CA GLY A 414 -26.08 -23.95 4.09
C GLY A 414 -27.43 -23.98 4.83
N GLU A 415 -28.11 -25.13 4.95
CA GLU A 415 -29.38 -25.26 5.69
C GLU A 415 -29.18 -24.92 7.18
N PHE A 416 -28.05 -25.36 7.75
CA PHE A 416 -27.60 -25.01 9.09
C PHE A 416 -26.76 -23.72 9.07
N SER A 417 -27.35 -22.61 8.61
CA SER A 417 -26.63 -21.33 8.43
C SER A 417 -26.00 -20.73 9.70
N THR A 418 -26.41 -21.19 10.89
CA THR A 418 -25.79 -20.86 12.19
C THR A 418 -24.58 -21.74 12.55
N CYS A 419 -24.35 -22.84 11.81
CA CYS A 419 -23.13 -23.66 11.84
C CYS A 419 -21.98 -22.99 11.07
N SER A 420 -21.73 -21.70 11.32
CA SER A 420 -20.70 -20.92 10.64
C SER A 420 -19.89 -20.11 11.64
N ALA A 421 -18.67 -19.77 11.23
CA ALA A 421 -17.79 -18.88 11.97
C ALA A 421 -18.11 -17.39 11.75
N GLY A 422 -19.13 -17.07 10.95
CA GLY A 422 -19.46 -15.70 10.53
C GLY A 422 -18.61 -15.20 9.36
N ASN A 423 -17.98 -16.12 8.63
CA ASN A 423 -17.06 -15.89 7.53
C ASN A 423 -17.58 -16.47 6.19
N HIS A 424 -18.90 -16.67 6.08
CA HIS A 424 -19.59 -17.24 4.90
C HIS A 424 -19.12 -18.63 4.45
N ILE A 425 -18.39 -19.34 5.31
CA ILE A 425 -18.11 -20.77 5.16
C ILE A 425 -19.06 -21.52 6.12
N PHE A 426 -19.78 -22.49 5.58
CA PHE A 426 -20.86 -23.24 6.21
C PHE A 426 -20.54 -24.72 6.25
N ASP A 427 -21.30 -25.50 7.02
CA ASP A 427 -21.28 -26.96 7.05
C ASP A 427 -19.93 -27.61 7.47
N MET A 428 -18.95 -26.82 7.94
CA MET A 428 -17.64 -27.26 8.45
C MET A 428 -17.73 -28.20 9.67
N VAL A 429 -18.92 -28.40 10.24
CA VAL A 429 -19.17 -29.37 11.31
C VAL A 429 -20.46 -30.13 11.06
N GLY A 430 -20.36 -31.47 11.04
CA GLY A 430 -21.48 -32.35 10.74
C GLY A 430 -21.75 -32.47 9.24
N ASN A 431 -22.96 -32.85 8.88
CA ASN A 431 -23.38 -33.20 7.52
C ASN A 431 -22.51 -34.33 6.92
N LEU A 432 -21.54 -34.07 6.04
CA LEU A 432 -20.51 -35.05 5.63
C LEU A 432 -19.15 -34.74 6.26
N ALA A 433 -18.39 -35.79 6.55
CA ALA A 433 -16.98 -35.66 6.92
C ALA A 433 -16.14 -35.32 5.68
N GLU A 434 -15.34 -34.26 5.77
CA GLU A 434 -14.69 -33.66 4.60
C GLU A 434 -13.25 -34.12 4.43
N TRP A 435 -12.90 -34.80 3.33
CA TRP A 435 -11.50 -35.10 3.04
C TRP A 435 -10.63 -33.82 2.97
N VAL A 436 -9.49 -33.84 3.65
CA VAL A 436 -8.41 -32.84 3.49
C VAL A 436 -7.23 -33.46 2.73
N GLU A 437 -6.32 -32.62 2.20
CA GLU A 437 -5.15 -33.08 1.45
C GLU A 437 -4.21 -33.96 2.30
N ASP A 438 -3.99 -33.61 3.56
CA ASP A 438 -2.98 -34.20 4.43
C ASP A 438 -3.18 -35.70 4.74
N ALA A 439 -2.06 -36.43 4.70
CA ALA A 439 -1.94 -37.77 5.26
C ALA A 439 -1.68 -37.72 6.78
N SER A 440 -2.13 -38.74 7.50
CA SER A 440 -1.97 -38.83 8.95
C SER A 440 -0.50 -38.89 9.37
N ALA A 441 -0.08 -37.93 10.20
CA ALA A 441 1.27 -37.89 10.78
C ALA A 441 1.60 -39.14 11.63
N LYS A 442 0.58 -39.85 12.12
CA LYS A 442 0.72 -41.10 12.90
C LYS A 442 0.85 -42.34 12.01
N ASP A 443 0.16 -42.38 10.87
CA ASP A 443 0.21 -43.49 9.92
C ASP A 443 -0.09 -42.97 8.49
N PRO A 444 0.93 -42.62 7.70
CA PRO A 444 0.77 -42.01 6.36
C PRO A 444 0.07 -42.87 5.29
N ARG A 445 -0.50 -44.03 5.67
CA ARG A 445 -1.41 -44.83 4.83
C ARG A 445 -2.86 -44.34 4.86
N TYR A 446 -3.20 -43.52 5.86
CA TYR A 446 -4.53 -42.93 6.05
C TYR A 446 -4.47 -41.43 5.75
N HIS A 447 -5.51 -40.91 5.10
CA HIS A 447 -5.74 -39.46 5.01
C HIS A 447 -6.75 -39.03 6.05
N LEU A 448 -6.73 -37.74 6.40
CA LEU A 448 -7.59 -37.15 7.42
C LEU A 448 -8.91 -36.68 6.81
N ALA A 449 -9.99 -36.72 7.61
CA ALA A 449 -11.24 -36.06 7.28
C ALA A 449 -11.64 -35.07 8.40
N GLY A 450 -12.11 -33.90 7.99
CA GLY A 450 -12.64 -32.84 8.84
C GLY A 450 -13.95 -33.22 9.50
N SER A 451 -14.08 -32.90 10.79
CA SER A 451 -15.27 -33.07 11.61
C SER A 451 -15.84 -34.51 11.67
N GLY A 452 -17.14 -34.59 11.99
CA GLY A 452 -17.99 -35.77 11.98
C GLY A 452 -19.02 -35.69 10.85
N ALA A 453 -20.24 -36.21 11.07
CA ALA A 453 -21.27 -36.27 10.05
C ALA A 453 -22.68 -36.22 10.68
N TYR A 454 -23.74 -36.27 9.85
CA TYR A 454 -25.14 -36.29 10.29
C TYR A 454 -25.53 -37.53 11.13
N GLN A 455 -24.65 -38.51 11.32
CA GLN A 455 -24.83 -39.67 12.20
C GLN A 455 -23.69 -39.75 13.21
N CYS A 456 -23.99 -40.24 14.42
CA CYS A 456 -22.99 -40.29 15.50
C CYS A 456 -21.99 -41.44 15.31
N LEU A 457 -20.96 -41.16 14.50
CA LEU A 457 -19.95 -42.10 14.01
C LEU A 457 -18.61 -41.92 14.74
N ILE A 458 -18.12 -42.98 15.40
CA ILE A 458 -16.78 -43.00 16.01
C ILE A 458 -15.88 -43.87 15.14
N CYS A 459 -15.15 -43.25 14.20
CA CYS A 459 -14.28 -43.91 13.22
C CYS A 459 -12.80 -43.94 13.66
N THR A 460 -12.28 -45.15 13.93
CA THR A 460 -10.87 -45.38 14.28
C THR A 460 -10.16 -46.17 13.18
N LEU A 461 -9.12 -45.60 12.54
CA LEU A 461 -8.33 -46.24 11.48
C LEU A 461 -9.22 -46.86 10.37
N GLY A 462 -10.14 -46.05 9.84
CA GLY A 462 -11.13 -46.46 8.84
C GLY A 462 -12.33 -47.27 9.37
N VAL A 463 -12.30 -47.79 10.61
CA VAL A 463 -13.38 -48.61 11.16
C VAL A 463 -14.32 -47.76 12.01
N CYS A 464 -15.54 -47.55 11.52
CA CYS A 464 -16.59 -46.79 12.22
C CYS A 464 -17.42 -47.68 13.15
N LEU A 465 -17.58 -47.22 14.39
CA LEU A 465 -18.59 -47.70 15.32
C LEU A 465 -19.82 -46.80 15.21
N HIS A 466 -20.98 -47.41 14.96
CA HIS A 466 -22.28 -46.76 14.92
C HIS A 466 -23.34 -47.59 15.67
N PRO A 467 -24.22 -46.99 16.48
CA PRO A 467 -24.16 -45.59 16.94
C PRO A 467 -23.07 -45.39 18.00
N CYS A 468 -22.69 -44.14 18.26
CA CYS A 468 -21.88 -43.76 19.42
C CYS A 468 -22.60 -44.02 20.75
N ASP A 469 -21.84 -44.19 21.85
CA ASP A 469 -22.44 -44.27 23.19
C ASP A 469 -22.65 -42.85 23.76
N ARG A 470 -23.89 -42.35 23.60
CA ARG A 470 -24.34 -41.05 24.15
C ARG A 470 -24.45 -41.04 25.69
N GLN A 471 -24.25 -42.17 26.38
CA GLN A 471 -24.38 -42.29 27.84
C GLN A 471 -23.02 -42.35 28.57
N ASP A 472 -21.92 -42.66 27.87
CA ASP A 472 -20.56 -42.59 28.41
C ASP A 472 -19.97 -41.18 28.24
N PRO A 473 -19.63 -40.45 29.34
CA PRO A 473 -18.97 -39.15 29.25
C PRO A 473 -17.60 -39.18 28.54
N ALA A 474 -16.89 -40.32 28.54
CA ALA A 474 -15.61 -40.42 27.85
C ALA A 474 -15.80 -40.55 26.33
N ALA A 475 -16.79 -41.32 25.88
CA ALA A 475 -17.23 -41.33 24.48
C ALA A 475 -17.78 -39.95 24.04
N ALA A 476 -18.45 -39.21 24.94
CA ALA A 476 -18.94 -37.86 24.67
C ALA A 476 -17.82 -36.84 24.44
N GLU A 477 -16.81 -36.77 25.32
CA GLU A 477 -15.66 -35.87 25.10
C GLU A 477 -14.88 -36.26 23.84
N ALA A 478 -14.70 -37.57 23.57
CA ALA A 478 -14.05 -38.03 22.34
C ALA A 478 -14.84 -37.61 21.09
N TYR A 479 -16.17 -37.81 21.06
CA TYR A 479 -17.00 -37.41 19.92
C TYR A 479 -16.99 -35.89 19.72
N LEU A 480 -17.09 -35.10 20.79
CA LEU A 480 -17.13 -33.64 20.70
C LEU A 480 -15.77 -32.98 20.44
N ASP A 481 -14.66 -33.74 20.52
CA ASP A 481 -13.39 -33.35 19.89
C ASP A 481 -13.35 -33.73 18.41
N TRP A 482 -13.87 -34.90 18.01
CA TRP A 482 -13.82 -35.40 16.63
C TRP A 482 -14.78 -34.65 15.69
N ALA A 483 -16.03 -34.48 16.09
CA ALA A 483 -17.07 -33.75 15.37
C ALA A 483 -16.96 -32.24 15.58
N SER A 484 -15.76 -31.69 15.38
CA SER A 484 -15.43 -30.29 15.67
C SER A 484 -14.40 -29.73 14.70
N CYS A 485 -14.02 -28.47 14.87
CA CYS A 485 -12.90 -27.85 14.17
C CYS A 485 -11.51 -28.35 14.62
N LEU A 486 -11.42 -29.20 15.65
CA LEU A 486 -10.16 -29.70 16.21
C LEU A 486 -9.57 -30.87 15.40
N LEU A 487 -9.22 -30.62 14.15
CA LEU A 487 -8.58 -31.60 13.26
C LEU A 487 -7.10 -31.86 13.65
N GLN A 488 -6.85 -32.31 14.89
CA GLN A 488 -5.50 -32.52 15.46
C GLN A 488 -5.34 -33.91 16.10
N ASP A 489 -4.45 -34.72 15.51
CA ASP A 489 -3.78 -35.94 16.00
C ASP A 489 -4.55 -36.93 16.92
N ASN A 490 -5.02 -36.53 18.10
CA ASN A 490 -5.83 -37.35 19.01
C ASN A 490 -7.34 -37.23 18.76
N GLY A 491 -7.77 -36.27 17.94
CA GLY A 491 -9.15 -35.88 17.71
C GLY A 491 -9.66 -36.07 16.28
N VAL A 492 -9.13 -37.03 15.50
CA VAL A 492 -9.30 -37.03 14.03
C VAL A 492 -9.80 -38.35 13.48
N MET A 493 -10.86 -38.28 12.67
CA MET A 493 -11.26 -39.37 11.79
C MET A 493 -10.25 -39.52 10.64
N MET A 494 -9.73 -40.74 10.45
CA MET A 494 -8.76 -41.02 9.39
C MET A 494 -9.05 -42.36 8.71
N PHE A 495 -8.97 -42.37 7.38
CA PHE A 495 -9.48 -43.41 6.50
C PHE A 495 -8.46 -43.74 5.41
N LEU A 496 -8.53 -44.93 4.81
CA LEU A 496 -7.66 -45.26 3.66
C LEU A 496 -8.10 -44.41 2.44
N PRO A 497 -7.19 -43.90 1.59
CA PRO A 497 -7.56 -42.95 0.53
C PRO A 497 -8.47 -43.53 -0.57
N ASN A 498 -8.62 -44.86 -0.62
CA ASN A 498 -9.57 -45.58 -1.48
C ASN A 498 -10.85 -46.05 -0.77
N GLN A 499 -11.03 -45.72 0.51
CA GLN A 499 -12.24 -46.05 1.28
C GLN A 499 -13.41 -45.19 0.81
N VAL A 500 -14.60 -45.77 0.79
CA VAL A 500 -15.86 -45.11 0.39
C VAL A 500 -16.93 -45.46 1.41
N ASP A 501 -17.49 -44.43 2.03
CA ASP A 501 -18.62 -44.52 2.96
C ASP A 501 -19.61 -43.40 2.67
N PHE A 502 -20.87 -43.59 3.05
CA PHE A 502 -21.96 -42.65 2.72
C PHE A 502 -21.74 -41.23 3.26
N PHE A 503 -21.06 -41.12 4.40
CA PHE A 503 -20.79 -39.86 5.09
C PHE A 503 -19.49 -39.18 4.66
N LEU A 504 -18.70 -39.75 3.73
CA LEU A 504 -17.46 -39.14 3.24
C LEU A 504 -17.77 -38.20 2.06
N GLY A 505 -17.62 -36.90 2.30
CA GLY A 505 -17.75 -35.80 1.35
C GLY A 505 -16.40 -35.13 1.10
N GLY A 506 -16.38 -33.83 0.82
CA GLY A 506 -15.14 -33.09 0.61
C GLY A 506 -15.30 -31.58 0.47
N ARG A 507 -14.17 -30.87 0.56
CA ARG A 507 -14.09 -29.42 0.41
C ARG A 507 -12.87 -29.03 -0.42
N CYS A 508 -13.03 -28.06 -1.32
CA CYS A 508 -11.97 -27.64 -2.23
C CYS A 508 -11.39 -26.28 -1.84
N CYS A 509 -10.10 -26.11 -2.09
CA CYS A 509 -9.38 -24.84 -1.95
C CYS A 509 -8.67 -24.46 -3.26
N ARG A 510 -8.59 -23.16 -3.56
CA ARG A 510 -7.99 -22.59 -4.77
C ARG A 510 -6.98 -21.50 -4.37
N ASP A 511 -5.77 -21.56 -4.91
CA ASP A 511 -4.76 -20.52 -4.70
C ASP A 511 -4.75 -19.56 -5.91
N ARG A 512 -4.81 -18.24 -5.69
CA ARG A 512 -4.98 -17.21 -6.74
C ARG A 512 -3.92 -17.28 -7.85
N SER A 513 -2.72 -17.77 -7.51
CA SER A 513 -1.62 -18.00 -8.44
C SER A 513 -1.81 -19.18 -9.41
N SER A 514 -2.85 -20.01 -9.26
CA SER A 514 -3.18 -21.09 -10.19
C SER A 514 -3.96 -20.62 -11.44
N GLY A 515 -4.35 -19.35 -11.52
CA GLY A 515 -5.21 -18.80 -12.58
C GLY A 515 -4.69 -18.85 -14.03
N GLY A 516 -3.52 -19.42 -14.27
CA GLY A 516 -3.01 -19.71 -15.62
C GLY A 516 -3.57 -21.01 -16.19
N TYR A 517 -4.82 -20.99 -16.67
CA TYR A 517 -5.33 -22.05 -17.55
C TYR A 517 -4.57 -22.04 -18.90
N PRO A 518 -4.27 -23.21 -19.49
CA PRO A 518 -3.62 -23.35 -20.80
C PRO A 518 -4.59 -23.30 -21.99
#